data_AF-A0A6B2GEI5-F1
#
_entry.id   AF-A0A6B2GEI5-F1
#
_cell.length_a   1.000
_cell.length_b   1.000
_cell.length_c   1.000
_cell.angle_alpha   90.00
_cell.angle_beta   90.00
_cell.angle_gamma   90.00
#
_symmetry.space_group_name_H-M   'P 1'
#
loop_
_entity.id
_entity.type
_entity.pdbx_description
1 polymer ?
#
loop_
_entity_poly.entity_id
_entity_poly.type
_entity_poly.pdbx_seq_one_letter_code
_entity_poly.pdbx_strand_id
1 'polypeptide(L)'
;MKRFNKTEFDKNKKSNVIKLPSEFVIVDRDEEIQKQRSLLPIILEEDRIMEAISDNNCVIICGTTGCGKTTQVPQFLYEGGYSNKELSNFKKGMIRVTQPR
;
A
#
# COMPACT_ATOMS: atom_id res chain seq x y z
N MET A 1 4.86 31.83 -41.01
CA MET A 1 3.81 31.19 -40.19
C MET A 1 3.71 29.71 -40.56
N LYS A 2 4.45 28.84 -39.86
CA LYS A 2 4.28 27.37 -39.81
C LYS A 2 4.75 26.90 -38.43
N ARG A 3 3.87 26.24 -37.69
CA ARG A 3 4.06 25.67 -36.34
C ARG A 3 4.52 24.22 -36.52
N PHE A 4 5.65 23.82 -35.93
CA PHE A 4 5.99 22.42 -35.68
C PHE A 4 6.77 22.29 -34.36
N ASN A 5 6.34 21.32 -33.55
CA ASN A 5 6.74 21.08 -32.16
C ASN A 5 8.16 20.52 -32.06
N LYS A 6 8.91 20.96 -31.04
CA LYS A 6 10.21 20.39 -30.67
C LYS A 6 10.15 19.91 -29.22
N THR A 7 9.85 18.63 -29.08
CA THR A 7 10.40 17.75 -28.04
C THR A 7 11.90 17.97 -27.90
N GLU A 8 12.40 17.76 -26.68
CA GLU A 8 13.80 17.85 -26.22
C GLU A 8 14.16 19.15 -25.49
N PHE A 9 13.95 19.15 -24.17
CA PHE A 9 14.71 20.00 -23.26
C PHE A 9 15.27 19.16 -22.11
N ASP A 10 16.56 18.90 -22.25
CA ASP A 10 17.62 18.68 -21.26
C ASP A 10 17.45 17.67 -20.10
N LYS A 11 18.22 16.59 -20.30
CA LYS A 11 18.82 15.74 -19.28
C LYS A 11 19.65 16.58 -18.30
N ASN A 12 19.67 16.11 -17.04
CA ASN A 12 20.72 16.30 -16.03
C ASN A 12 20.46 17.35 -14.93
N LYS A 13 19.70 16.94 -13.90
CA LYS A 13 19.86 17.43 -12.53
C LYS A 13 19.92 16.24 -11.59
N LYS A 14 21.15 15.80 -11.27
CA LYS A 14 21.43 14.82 -10.22
C LYS A 14 21.12 15.46 -8.86
N SER A 15 19.92 15.28 -8.34
CA SER A 15 19.69 15.31 -6.90
C SER A 15 19.77 13.88 -6.39
N ASN A 16 20.63 13.65 -5.38
CA ASN A 16 20.61 12.43 -4.57
C ASN A 16 19.30 12.40 -3.78
N VAL A 17 18.20 12.07 -4.45
CA VAL A 17 16.97 11.67 -3.80
C VAL A 17 17.19 10.20 -3.43
N ILE A 18 17.24 9.90 -2.13
CA ILE A 18 17.04 8.55 -1.66
C ILE A 18 15.65 8.15 -2.16
N LYS A 19 15.59 7.44 -3.29
CA LYS A 19 14.34 6.88 -3.79
C LYS A 19 13.98 5.73 -2.86
N LEU A 20 13.14 6.00 -1.87
CA LEU A 20 12.26 4.95 -1.36
C LEU A 20 11.38 4.56 -2.56
N PRO A 21 11.44 3.32 -3.06
CA PRO A 21 10.45 2.89 -4.02
C PRO A 21 9.12 2.84 -3.26
N SER A 22 8.18 3.68 -3.63
CA SER A 22 6.80 3.57 -3.17
C SER A 22 6.22 2.31 -3.84
N GLU A 23 6.59 1.14 -3.30
CA GLU A 23 6.21 -0.19 -3.79
C GLU A 23 4.74 -0.48 -3.45
N PHE A 24 3.83 0.31 -4.03
CA PHE A 24 2.41 0.12 -3.83
C PHE A 24 1.80 -0.68 -4.99
N VAL A 25 0.96 -1.65 -4.64
CA VAL A 25 0.13 -2.38 -5.60
C VAL A 25 -1.19 -1.66 -5.76
N ILE A 26 -1.45 -1.14 -6.96
CA ILE A 26 -2.72 -0.51 -7.30
C ILE A 26 -3.77 -1.62 -7.45
N VAL A 27 -4.86 -1.50 -6.69
CA VAL A 27 -6.01 -2.42 -6.76
C VAL A 27 -7.22 -1.64 -7.26
N ASP A 28 -7.71 -2.01 -8.44
CA ASP A 28 -8.95 -1.48 -9.00
C ASP A 28 -10.16 -2.08 -8.28
N ARG A 29 -11.14 -1.24 -7.94
CA ARG A 29 -12.29 -1.61 -7.11
C ARG A 29 -13.54 -0.88 -7.56
N ASP A 30 -14.66 -1.58 -7.50
CA ASP A 30 -15.97 -0.97 -7.72
C ASP A 30 -16.23 0.16 -6.72
N GLU A 31 -16.87 1.23 -7.19
CA GLU A 31 -17.15 2.42 -6.38
C GLU A 31 -17.97 2.11 -5.12
N GLU A 32 -18.89 1.15 -5.20
CA GLU A 32 -19.71 0.72 -4.06
C GLU A 32 -18.85 0.08 -2.96
N ILE A 33 -17.92 -0.80 -3.35
CA ILE A 33 -16.98 -1.44 -2.42
C ILE A 33 -16.09 -0.39 -1.77
N GLN A 34 -15.61 0.58 -2.55
CA GLN A 34 -14.75 1.64 -2.04
C GLN A 34 -15.48 2.53 -1.02
N LYS A 35 -16.76 2.84 -1.25
CA LYS A 35 -17.61 3.57 -0.28
C LYS A 35 -17.84 2.77 1.00
N GLN A 36 -18.09 1.47 0.92
CA GLN A 36 -18.26 0.65 2.11
C GLN A 36 -16.98 0.55 2.93
N ARG A 37 -15.82 0.43 2.26
CA ARG A 37 -14.52 0.40 2.92
C ARG A 37 -14.22 1.69 3.65
N SER A 38 -14.44 2.85 3.04
CA SER A 38 -14.12 4.16 3.64
C SER A 38 -14.89 4.46 4.93
N LEU A 39 -16.00 3.75 5.18
CA LEU A 39 -16.78 3.85 6.41
C LEU A 39 -16.20 3.02 7.57
N LEU A 40 -15.28 2.08 7.31
CA LEU A 40 -14.71 1.23 8.35
C LEU A 40 -13.71 2.04 9.20
N PRO A 41 -13.83 2.03 10.55
CA PRO A 41 -12.95 2.79 11.43
C PRO A 41 -11.46 2.51 11.22
N ILE A 42 -11.11 1.28 10.85
CA ILE A 42 -9.71 0.88 10.65
C ILE A 42 -9.01 1.59 9.48
N ILE A 43 -9.74 2.14 8.51
CA ILE A 43 -9.14 2.89 7.39
C ILE A 43 -8.37 4.11 7.90
N LEU A 44 -8.87 4.76 8.96
CA LEU A 44 -8.20 5.92 9.56
C LEU A 44 -6.87 5.58 10.23
N GLU A 45 -6.63 4.30 10.52
CA GLU A 45 -5.42 3.81 11.18
C GLU A 45 -4.45 3.12 10.20
N GLU A 46 -4.72 3.13 8.89
CA GLU A 46 -3.91 2.43 7.88
C GLU A 46 -2.43 2.80 7.94
N ASP A 47 -2.10 4.09 7.89
CA ASP A 47 -0.73 4.58 7.93
C ASP A 47 0.01 4.11 9.18
N ARG A 48 -0.64 4.23 10.35
CA ARG A 48 -0.08 3.83 11.64
C ARG A 48 0.15 2.32 11.72
N ILE A 49 -0.79 1.52 11.20
CA ILE A 49 -0.65 0.07 11.15
C ILE A 49 0.52 -0.32 10.24
N MET A 50 0.63 0.30 9.06
CA MET A 50 1.68 -0.01 8.08
C MET A 50 3.07 0.41 8.55
N GLU A 51 3.18 1.57 9.22
CA GLU A 51 4.42 2.01 9.88
C GLU A 51 4.83 1.01 10.98
N ALA A 52 3.90 0.65 11.88
CA ALA A 52 4.18 -0.31 12.93
C ALA A 52 4.64 -1.67 12.40
N ILE A 53 4.03 -2.16 11.31
CA ILE A 53 4.44 -3.42 10.65
C ILE A 53 5.80 -3.29 9.96
N SER A 54 6.12 -2.12 9.42
CA SER A 54 7.42 -1.86 8.80
C SER A 54 8.55 -1.85 9.84
N ASP A 55 8.30 -1.30 11.02
CA ASP A 55 9.31 -1.07 12.05
C ASP A 55 9.46 -2.24 13.02
N ASN A 56 8.51 -3.17 13.07
CA ASN A 56 8.47 -4.24 14.05
C ASN A 56 8.25 -5.61 13.39
N ASN A 57 9.00 -6.62 13.85
CA ASN A 57 8.81 -8.00 13.42
C ASN A 57 7.47 -8.61 13.91
N CYS A 58 6.87 -8.05 14.96
CA CYS A 58 5.60 -8.50 15.53
C CYS A 58 4.77 -7.30 15.97
N VAL A 59 3.50 -7.26 15.55
CA VAL A 59 2.55 -6.20 15.87
C VAL A 59 1.26 -6.83 16.38
N ILE A 60 0.75 -6.30 17.49
CA ILE A 60 -0.56 -6.68 18.05
C ILE A 60 -1.57 -5.59 17.70
N ILE A 61 -2.60 -5.94 16.94
CA ILE A 61 -3.68 -5.02 16.56
C ILE A 61 -4.94 -5.38 17.35
N CYS A 62 -5.34 -4.48 18.25
CA CYS A 62 -6.54 -4.63 19.08
C CYS A 62 -7.66 -3.71 18.58
N GLY A 63 -8.90 -4.21 18.56
CA GLY A 63 -10.08 -3.41 18.23
C GLY A 63 -11.36 -4.22 18.32
N THR A 64 -12.51 -3.55 18.37
CA THR A 64 -13.84 -4.19 18.49
C THR A 64 -14.20 -5.01 17.24
N THR A 65 -15.11 -5.98 17.36
CA THR A 65 -15.67 -6.68 16.19
C THR A 65 -16.41 -5.69 15.29
N GLY A 66 -16.36 -5.89 13.97
CA GLY A 66 -17.00 -5.00 13.00
C GLY A 66 -16.18 -3.75 12.60
N CYS A 67 -15.07 -3.46 13.28
CA CYS A 67 -14.23 -2.30 12.90
C CYS A 67 -13.39 -2.51 11.62
N GLY A 68 -13.39 -3.72 11.04
CA GLY A 68 -12.72 -4.03 9.78
C GLY A 68 -11.34 -4.72 9.89
N LYS A 69 -10.87 -5.13 11.08
CA LYS A 69 -9.54 -5.77 11.25
C LYS A 69 -9.26 -6.94 10.30
N THR A 70 -10.08 -7.99 10.39
CA THR A 70 -9.87 -9.21 9.61
C THR A 70 -10.00 -8.97 8.10
N THR A 71 -10.76 -7.95 7.68
CA THR A 71 -11.01 -7.67 6.26
C THR A 71 -10.01 -6.70 5.65
N GLN A 72 -9.56 -5.66 6.38
CA GLN A 72 -8.73 -4.59 5.83
C GLN A 72 -7.23 -4.79 6.05
N VAL A 73 -6.79 -5.36 7.18
CA VAL A 73 -5.34 -5.56 7.44
C VAL A 73 -4.64 -6.38 6.34
N PRO A 74 -5.22 -7.49 5.83
CA PRO A 74 -4.62 -8.21 4.71
C PRO A 74 -4.55 -7.39 3.42
N GLN A 75 -5.50 -6.47 3.21
CA GLN A 75 -5.52 -5.60 2.03
C GLN A 75 -4.42 -4.54 2.11
N PHE A 76 -4.23 -3.90 3.26
CA PHE A 76 -3.12 -2.96 3.47
C PHE A 76 -1.76 -3.62 3.23
N LEU A 77 -1.57 -4.84 3.71
CA LEU A 77 -0.36 -5.62 3.47
C LEU A 77 -0.16 -5.93 1.98
N TYR A 78 -1.23 -6.27 1.26
CA TYR A 78 -1.16 -6.54 -0.18
C TYR A 78 -0.82 -5.27 -0.96
N GLU A 79 -1.53 -4.18 -0.67
CA GLU A 79 -1.33 -2.85 -1.27
C GLU A 79 0.07 -2.31 -0.95
N GLY A 80 0.62 -2.58 0.23
CA GLY A 80 2.00 -2.26 0.63
C GLY A 80 3.07 -3.19 0.06
N GLY A 81 2.73 -4.09 -0.87
CA GLY A 81 3.70 -4.89 -1.62
C GLY A 81 4.23 -6.15 -0.93
N TYR A 82 3.72 -6.52 0.26
CA TYR A 82 4.23 -7.64 1.06
C TYR A 82 4.03 -9.03 0.41
N SER A 83 3.21 -9.12 -0.64
CA SER A 83 2.99 -10.33 -1.43
C SER A 83 3.55 -10.27 -2.84
N ASN A 84 4.17 -9.15 -3.24
CA ASN A 84 4.66 -8.97 -4.60
C ASN A 84 6.14 -9.32 -4.73
N LYS A 85 6.44 -10.29 -5.59
CA LYS A 85 7.80 -10.82 -5.83
C LYS A 85 8.67 -9.90 -6.66
N GLU A 86 8.06 -9.06 -7.51
CA GLU A 86 8.75 -8.18 -8.46
C GLU A 86 9.00 -6.80 -7.86
N LEU A 87 8.08 -6.31 -7.02
CA LEU A 87 8.28 -5.02 -6.37
C LEU A 87 9.32 -5.10 -5.26
N SER A 88 9.28 -6.13 -4.40
CA SER A 88 10.15 -6.15 -3.23
C SER A 88 11.33 -7.11 -3.36
N ASN A 89 12.55 -6.55 -3.34
CA ASN A 89 13.77 -7.36 -3.21
C ASN A 89 13.94 -7.95 -1.81
N PHE A 90 13.32 -7.33 -0.79
CA PHE A 90 13.46 -7.68 0.62
C PHE A 90 12.21 -8.33 1.26
N LYS A 91 11.00 -8.21 0.66
CA LYS A 91 9.73 -8.64 1.29
C LYS A 91 8.96 -9.67 0.43
N LYS A 92 9.64 -10.77 0.08
CA LYS A 92 9.03 -11.86 -0.70
C LYS A 92 8.24 -12.80 0.22
N GLY A 93 6.91 -12.73 0.19
CA GLY A 93 6.05 -13.55 1.06
C GLY A 93 4.65 -13.82 0.52
N MET A 94 3.89 -14.61 1.29
CA MET A 94 2.45 -14.79 1.12
C MET A 94 1.77 -14.30 2.39
N ILE A 95 0.71 -13.50 2.26
CA ILE A 95 -0.12 -13.07 3.38
C ILE A 95 -1.01 -14.23 3.79
N ARG A 96 -0.97 -14.60 5.07
CA ARG A 96 -1.77 -15.70 5.63
C ARG A 96 -2.64 -15.19 6.77
N VAL A 97 -3.92 -15.52 6.70
CA VAL A 97 -4.92 -15.18 7.72
C VAL A 97 -5.50 -16.47 8.26
N THR A 98 -5.55 -16.60 9.58
CA THR A 98 -6.15 -17.75 10.28
C THR A 98 -7.40 -17.30 11.02
N GLN A 99 -8.32 -18.24 11.29
CA GLN A 99 -9.56 -17.97 12.01
C GLN A 99 -9.86 -19.11 13.01
N PRO A 100 -10.25 -18.79 14.25
CA PRO A 100 -10.76 -19.80 15.18
C PRO A 100 -12.16 -20.24 14.71
N ARG A 101 -12.41 -21.56 14.63
CA ARG A 101 -13.73 -22.12 14.30
C ARG A 101 -14.68 -22.04 15.49
#